data_AF-A0A8E2DLB4-F1
#
_entry.id   AF-A0A8E2DLB4-F1
#
_cell.length_a   1.000
_cell.length_b   1.000
_cell.length_c   1.000
_cell.angle_alpha   90.00
_cell.angle_beta   90.00
_cell.angle_gamma   90.00
#
_symmetry.space_group_name_H-M   'P 1'
#
loop_
_entity.id
_entity.type
_entity.pdbx_description
1 polymer ?
#
loop_
_entity_poly.entity_id
_entity_poly.type
_entity_poly.pdbx_seq_one_letter_code
_entity_poly.pdbx_strand_id
1 'polypeptide(L)'
;MRFSLVLFVPFAILVGMVGAQPPPVSPPVPQFELVAEGTVRIEQAGVFNVPLGQRVSALVTEGELFLPNGTRIGAVVPGTGIGNGLVANDGIFYASVIMTVKVDGEDNSFVYMHTQGVGEELVNSMVWVYMETTSTNFKALNSRFLIANMTFSEPPSLGVYGLVDQISL
;
A
#
# COMPACT_ATOMS: atom_id res chain seq x y z
N MET A 1 38.21 -5.89 73.49
CA MET A 1 37.45 -5.36 72.35
C MET A 1 38.32 -5.56 71.11
N ARG A 2 38.13 -6.63 70.31
CA ARG A 2 37.18 -6.81 69.19
C ARG A 2 37.40 -5.82 68.01
N PHE A 3 37.91 -6.38 66.88
CA PHE A 3 37.75 -6.04 65.45
C PHE A 3 38.29 -4.65 64.97
N SER A 4 38.78 -4.42 63.74
CA SER A 4 38.78 -5.19 62.49
C SER A 4 39.80 -4.62 61.50
N LEU A 5 40.18 -5.49 60.57
CA LEU A 5 40.99 -5.35 59.36
C LEU A 5 40.50 -4.21 58.42
N VAL A 6 41.40 -3.37 57.89
CA VAL A 6 41.12 -2.56 56.68
C VAL A 6 41.99 -3.09 55.56
N LEU A 7 41.36 -3.86 54.68
CA LEU A 7 41.95 -4.45 53.48
C LEU A 7 41.96 -3.39 52.37
N PHE A 8 43.14 -3.09 51.82
CA PHE A 8 43.28 -2.28 50.59
C PHE A 8 42.77 -3.11 49.40
N VAL A 9 41.71 -2.64 48.72
CA VAL A 9 41.25 -3.21 47.44
C VAL A 9 41.90 -2.41 46.31
N PRO A 10 42.71 -3.01 45.42
CA PRO A 10 43.16 -2.33 44.23
C PRO A 10 42.02 -2.23 43.22
N PHE A 11 41.81 -1.01 42.72
CA PHE A 11 40.85 -0.67 41.67
C PHE A 11 41.34 -1.29 40.34
N ALA A 12 40.74 -2.40 39.93
CA ALA A 12 41.03 -3.02 38.64
C ALA A 12 40.44 -2.15 37.52
N ILE A 13 41.31 -1.58 36.69
CA ILE A 13 40.94 -0.83 35.49
C ILE A 13 40.41 -1.84 34.47
N LEU A 14 39.09 -1.91 34.32
CA LEU A 14 38.42 -2.62 33.23
C LEU A 14 38.54 -1.75 31.97
N VAL A 15 39.60 -1.94 31.19
CA VAL A 15 39.69 -1.40 29.82
C VAL A 15 38.68 -2.19 28.99
N GLY A 16 37.45 -1.66 28.91
CA GLY A 16 36.41 -2.19 28.04
C GLY A 16 36.92 -2.19 26.61
N MET A 17 37.02 -3.37 26.00
CA MET A 17 37.18 -3.49 24.56
C MET A 17 35.97 -2.84 23.91
N VAL A 18 36.15 -1.65 23.33
CA VAL A 18 35.21 -1.10 22.36
C VAL A 18 35.33 -2.00 21.14
N GLY A 19 34.50 -3.05 21.09
CA GLY A 19 34.37 -3.88 19.92
C GLY A 19 34.01 -2.98 18.74
N ALA A 20 34.79 -3.07 17.66
CA ALA A 20 34.49 -2.34 16.43
C ALA A 20 33.09 -2.76 15.97
N GLN A 21 32.12 -1.86 16.10
CA GLN A 21 30.80 -2.09 15.54
C GLN A 21 30.98 -2.16 14.01
N PRO A 22 30.49 -3.20 13.33
CA PRO A 22 30.50 -3.21 11.88
C PRO A 22 29.81 -1.95 11.37
N PRO A 23 30.26 -1.40 10.22
CA PRO A 23 29.62 -0.23 9.65
C PRO A 23 28.12 -0.52 9.47
N PRO A 24 27.24 0.46 9.76
CA PRO A 24 25.82 0.27 9.56
C PRO A 24 25.57 -0.13 8.10
N VAL A 25 25.03 -1.33 7.89
CA VAL A 25 24.63 -1.79 6.56
C VAL A 25 23.30 -1.11 6.25
N SER A 26 23.26 -0.31 5.19
CA SER A 26 22.01 0.29 4.73
C SER A 26 21.06 -0.81 4.26
N PRO A 27 19.76 -0.75 4.62
CA PRO A 27 18.79 -1.70 4.10
C PRO A 27 18.70 -1.57 2.58
N PRO A 28 18.48 -2.67 1.85
CA PRO A 28 18.31 -2.63 0.40
C PRO A 28 17.09 -1.78 0.03
N VAL A 29 17.17 -1.04 -1.08
CA VAL A 29 16.07 -0.22 -1.59
C VAL A 29 15.00 -1.13 -2.18
N PRO A 30 13.75 -1.07 -1.71
CA PRO A 30 12.64 -1.83 -2.30
C PRO A 30 12.49 -1.55 -3.79
N GLN A 31 12.37 -2.60 -4.60
CA GLN A 31 12.08 -2.51 -6.03
C GLN A 31 10.64 -2.93 -6.29
N PHE A 32 9.96 -2.24 -7.20
CA PHE A 32 8.57 -2.50 -7.53
C PHE A 32 8.43 -2.80 -9.02
N GLU A 33 7.59 -3.78 -9.37
CA GLU A 33 7.23 -4.12 -10.74
C GLU A 33 5.75 -3.85 -11.00
N LEU A 34 5.40 -3.41 -12.22
CA LEU A 34 4.01 -3.26 -12.62
C LEU A 34 3.39 -4.66 -12.75
N VAL A 35 2.32 -4.93 -11.99
CA VAL A 35 1.62 -6.22 -12.00
C VAL A 35 0.27 -6.16 -12.69
N ALA A 36 -0.37 -4.99 -12.66
CA ALA A 36 -1.61 -4.73 -13.37
C ALA A 36 -1.75 -3.24 -13.63
N GLU A 37 -2.47 -2.88 -14.67
CA GLU A 37 -2.87 -1.52 -14.96
C GLU A 37 -4.33 -1.48 -15.42
N GLY A 38 -4.95 -0.32 -15.41
CA GLY A 38 -6.35 -0.25 -15.80
C GLY A 38 -6.96 1.12 -15.67
N THR A 39 -8.26 1.16 -15.91
CA THR A 39 -9.07 2.36 -15.78
C THR A 39 -10.23 2.11 -14.85
N VAL A 40 -10.64 3.13 -14.12
CA VAL A 40 -11.82 3.08 -13.24
C VAL A 40 -12.68 4.31 -13.50
N ARG A 41 -14.00 4.12 -13.64
CA ARG A 41 -14.94 5.25 -13.63
C ARG A 41 -15.39 5.48 -12.20
N ILE A 42 -15.28 6.73 -11.78
CA ILE A 42 -15.64 7.17 -10.44
C ILE A 42 -16.72 8.23 -10.59
N GLU A 43 -17.82 8.07 -9.86
CA GLU A 43 -18.89 9.05 -9.81
C GLU A 43 -18.99 9.61 -8.39
N GLN A 44 -18.95 10.93 -8.26
CA GLN A 44 -19.09 11.58 -6.97
C GLN A 44 -20.52 11.38 -6.44
N ALA A 45 -20.63 10.76 -5.27
CA ALA A 45 -21.89 10.51 -4.58
C ALA A 45 -22.24 11.62 -3.58
N GLY A 46 -21.24 12.30 -3.00
CA GLY A 46 -21.49 13.38 -2.07
C GLY A 46 -20.24 14.11 -1.59
N VAL A 47 -20.43 15.35 -1.13
CA VAL A 47 -19.39 16.19 -0.54
C VAL A 47 -19.94 16.84 0.71
N PHE A 48 -19.17 16.79 1.80
CA PHE A 48 -19.60 17.26 3.12
C PHE A 48 -18.48 18.08 3.77
N ASN A 49 -18.78 19.30 4.18
CA ASN A 49 -17.83 20.11 4.94
C ASN A 49 -17.69 19.56 6.36
N VAL A 50 -16.45 19.39 6.80
CA VAL A 50 -16.08 18.95 8.15
C VAL A 50 -14.97 19.87 8.69
N PRO A 51 -14.69 19.89 10.01
CA PRO A 51 -13.67 20.80 10.55
C PRO A 51 -12.27 20.65 9.93
N LEU A 52 -11.94 19.46 9.43
CA LEU A 52 -10.66 19.15 8.82
C LEU A 52 -10.58 19.43 7.30
N GLY A 53 -11.69 19.82 6.66
CA GLY A 53 -11.77 20.03 5.20
C GLY A 53 -13.08 19.49 4.61
N GLN A 54 -13.00 18.79 3.48
CA GLN A 54 -14.17 18.23 2.80
C GLN A 54 -14.10 16.71 2.75
N ARG A 55 -15.14 16.05 3.26
CA ARG A 55 -15.34 14.61 3.06
C ARG A 55 -15.98 14.39 1.70
N VAL A 56 -15.36 13.54 0.90
CA VAL A 56 -15.87 13.14 -0.42
C VAL A 56 -16.27 11.69 -0.37
N SER A 57 -17.42 11.36 -0.95
CA SER A 57 -17.86 9.99 -1.19
C SER A 57 -18.09 9.80 -2.67
N ALA A 58 -17.70 8.65 -3.19
CA ALA A 58 -17.79 8.31 -4.60
C ALA A 58 -18.12 6.83 -4.80
N LEU A 59 -18.68 6.50 -5.95
CA LEU A 59 -18.95 5.14 -6.38
C LEU A 59 -17.99 4.78 -7.49
N VAL A 60 -17.44 3.56 -7.47
CA VAL A 60 -16.74 3.02 -8.63
C VAL A 60 -17.75 2.24 -9.45
N THR A 61 -18.13 2.78 -10.60
CA THR A 61 -19.27 2.28 -11.38
C THR A 61 -18.85 1.27 -12.44
N GLU A 62 -17.65 1.43 -13.00
CA GLU A 62 -17.05 0.53 -13.98
C GLU A 62 -15.53 0.60 -13.89
N GLY A 63 -14.87 -0.33 -14.57
CA GLY A 63 -13.42 -0.35 -14.70
C GLY A 63 -12.93 -1.66 -15.28
N GLU A 64 -11.72 -1.64 -15.80
CA GLU A 64 -11.07 -2.79 -16.42
C GLU A 64 -9.62 -2.84 -15.96
N LEU A 65 -9.14 -4.05 -15.67
CA LEU A 65 -7.74 -4.30 -15.34
C LEU A 65 -7.10 -5.15 -16.42
N PHE A 66 -5.82 -4.89 -16.66
CA PHE A 66 -4.98 -5.50 -17.67
C PHE A 66 -3.64 -5.88 -17.07
N LEU A 67 -3.04 -6.95 -17.57
CA LEU A 67 -1.64 -7.26 -17.37
C LEU A 67 -0.76 -6.28 -18.16
N PRO A 68 0.52 -6.10 -17.80
CA PRO A 68 1.44 -5.21 -18.53
C PRO A 68 1.63 -5.56 -20.02
N ASN A 69 1.23 -6.75 -20.44
CA ASN A 69 1.25 -7.18 -21.84
C ASN A 69 -0.05 -6.84 -22.61
N GLY A 70 -0.98 -6.09 -21.99
CA GLY A 70 -2.28 -5.72 -22.55
C GLY A 70 -3.36 -6.79 -22.45
N THR A 71 -3.08 -7.94 -21.83
CA THR A 71 -4.11 -8.98 -21.63
C THR A 71 -5.07 -8.55 -20.53
N ARG A 72 -6.37 -8.48 -20.84
CA ARG A 72 -7.40 -8.16 -19.84
C ARG A 72 -7.46 -9.22 -18.74
N ILE A 73 -7.42 -8.76 -17.50
CA ILE A 73 -7.56 -9.57 -16.28
C ILE A 73 -9.04 -9.71 -15.92
N GLY A 74 -9.80 -8.63 -16.06
CA GLY A 74 -11.19 -8.60 -15.64
C GLY A 74 -11.80 -7.20 -15.62
N ALA A 75 -13.05 -7.13 -15.17
CA ALA A 75 -13.78 -5.87 -14.98
C ALA A 75 -14.32 -5.69 -13.57
N VAL A 76 -14.42 -4.44 -13.15
CA VAL A 76 -15.10 -4.06 -11.90
C VAL A 76 -16.54 -4.58 -11.94
N VAL A 77 -16.96 -5.24 -10.87
CA VAL A 77 -18.34 -5.70 -10.67
C VAL A 77 -19.19 -4.49 -10.28
N PRO A 78 -20.21 -4.12 -11.08
CA PRO A 78 -21.05 -2.97 -10.79
C PRO A 78 -21.67 -3.04 -9.39
N GLY A 79 -21.68 -1.89 -8.69
CA GLY A 79 -22.27 -1.78 -7.34
C GLY A 79 -21.42 -2.34 -6.20
N THR A 80 -20.24 -2.87 -6.46
CA THR A 80 -19.31 -3.34 -5.41
C THR A 80 -18.29 -2.28 -4.97
N GLY A 81 -18.19 -1.20 -5.75
CA GLY A 81 -17.15 -0.19 -5.57
C GLY A 81 -17.63 1.06 -4.84
N ILE A 82 -16.93 1.43 -3.76
CA ILE A 82 -17.16 2.67 -3.02
C ILE A 82 -15.83 3.29 -2.58
N GLY A 83 -15.75 4.61 -2.76
CA GLY A 83 -14.64 5.44 -2.35
C GLY A 83 -15.09 6.44 -1.29
N ASN A 84 -14.26 6.65 -0.28
CA ASN A 84 -14.39 7.75 0.66
C ASN A 84 -13.05 8.46 0.77
N GLY A 85 -13.10 9.77 0.95
CA GLY A 85 -11.90 10.56 1.11
C GLY A 85 -12.07 11.78 2.01
N LEU A 86 -10.96 12.41 2.33
CA LEU A 86 -10.87 13.72 2.97
C LEU A 86 -9.92 14.57 2.16
N VAL A 87 -10.43 15.66 1.60
CA VAL A 87 -9.61 16.76 1.10
C VAL A 87 -9.37 17.67 2.30
N ALA A 88 -8.17 17.62 2.86
CA ALA A 88 -7.85 18.39 4.05
C ALA A 88 -7.67 19.88 3.73
N ASN A 89 -7.75 20.73 4.76
CA ASN A 89 -7.59 22.19 4.60
C ASN A 89 -6.24 22.61 4.02
N ASP A 90 -5.22 21.75 4.10
CA ASP A 90 -3.89 21.94 3.51
C ASP A 90 -3.77 21.42 2.07
N GLY A 91 -4.88 20.92 1.48
CA GLY A 91 -4.95 20.39 0.13
C GLY A 91 -4.59 18.92 -0.01
N ILE A 92 -4.16 18.25 1.07
CA ILE A 92 -3.83 16.83 1.03
C ILE A 92 -5.10 15.99 0.90
N PHE A 93 -5.13 15.07 -0.07
CA PHE A 93 -6.22 14.14 -0.26
C PHE A 93 -5.89 12.78 0.38
N TYR A 94 -6.71 12.37 1.34
CA TYR A 94 -6.65 11.05 1.97
C TYR A 94 -7.77 10.18 1.38
N ALA A 95 -7.42 9.11 0.67
CA ALA A 95 -8.38 8.27 -0.04
C ALA A 95 -8.46 6.86 0.56
N SER A 96 -9.66 6.28 0.54
CA SER A 96 -9.91 4.87 0.81
C SER A 96 -10.97 4.36 -0.17
N VAL A 97 -10.60 3.43 -1.04
CA VAL A 97 -11.51 2.88 -2.05
C VAL A 97 -11.52 1.37 -1.94
N ILE A 98 -12.71 0.78 -1.95
CA ILE A 98 -12.90 -0.66 -2.13
C ILE A 98 -13.59 -0.93 -3.46
N MET A 99 -13.25 -2.04 -4.12
CA MET A 99 -13.93 -2.51 -5.32
C MET A 99 -13.70 -4.01 -5.49
N THR A 100 -14.58 -4.67 -6.24
CA THR A 100 -14.42 -6.07 -6.63
C THR A 100 -14.27 -6.15 -8.15
N VAL A 101 -13.30 -6.92 -8.62
CA VAL A 101 -13.08 -7.22 -10.05
C VAL A 101 -13.45 -8.68 -10.30
N LYS A 102 -14.26 -8.93 -11.32
CA LYS A 102 -14.52 -10.29 -11.82
C LYS A 102 -13.43 -10.67 -12.79
N VAL A 103 -12.77 -11.80 -12.52
CA VAL A 103 -11.66 -12.32 -13.32
C VAL A 103 -12.20 -12.96 -14.60
N ASP A 104 -11.56 -12.67 -15.72
CA ASP A 104 -11.88 -13.28 -17.00
C ASP A 104 -11.32 -14.71 -17.09
N GLY A 105 -12.05 -15.59 -17.77
CA GLY A 105 -11.60 -16.96 -18.03
C GLY A 105 -11.60 -17.90 -16.83
N GLU A 106 -12.05 -17.45 -15.65
CA GLU A 106 -12.25 -18.29 -14.46
C GLU A 106 -13.68 -18.15 -13.93
N ASP A 107 -14.39 -19.27 -13.82
CA ASP A 107 -15.76 -19.29 -13.31
C ASP A 107 -15.82 -18.79 -11.86
N ASN A 108 -16.68 -17.81 -11.60
CA ASN A 108 -16.95 -17.24 -10.28
C ASN A 108 -15.69 -16.82 -9.49
N SER A 109 -14.64 -16.39 -10.19
CA SER A 109 -13.42 -15.87 -9.57
C SER A 109 -13.44 -14.36 -9.50
N PHE A 110 -13.08 -13.83 -8.32
CA PHE A 110 -13.12 -12.41 -8.02
C PHE A 110 -11.82 -11.97 -7.35
N VAL A 111 -11.46 -10.70 -7.55
CA VAL A 111 -10.42 -10.01 -6.80
C VAL A 111 -11.10 -8.89 -6.04
N TYR A 112 -11.13 -8.99 -4.72
CA TYR A 112 -11.45 -7.87 -3.85
C TYR A 112 -10.21 -6.99 -3.71
N MET A 113 -10.38 -5.68 -3.85
CA MET A 113 -9.33 -4.69 -3.69
C MET A 113 -9.77 -3.66 -2.65
N HIS A 114 -8.91 -3.41 -1.67
CA HIS A 114 -9.05 -2.28 -0.75
C HIS A 114 -7.78 -1.45 -0.83
N THR A 115 -7.94 -0.17 -1.19
CA THR A 115 -6.86 0.78 -1.32
C THR A 115 -6.98 1.87 -0.26
N GLN A 116 -5.85 2.29 0.29
CA GLN A 116 -5.77 3.42 1.21
C GLN A 116 -4.50 4.22 0.94
N GLY A 117 -4.59 5.53 0.91
CA GLY A 117 -3.40 6.34 0.67
C GLY A 117 -3.63 7.84 0.68
N VAL A 118 -2.63 8.52 0.13
CA VAL A 118 -2.48 9.97 0.20
C VAL A 118 -2.07 10.49 -1.17
N GLY A 119 -2.57 11.67 -1.52
CA GLY A 119 -2.25 12.33 -2.77
C GLY A 119 -2.83 13.73 -2.85
N GLU A 120 -3.13 14.13 -4.07
CA GLU A 120 -3.79 15.38 -4.43
C GLU A 120 -5.11 15.04 -5.14
N GLU A 121 -6.19 15.70 -4.71
CA GLU A 121 -7.52 15.45 -5.26
C GLU A 121 -7.55 15.78 -6.75
N LEU A 122 -8.11 14.88 -7.58
CA LEU A 122 -8.18 15.02 -9.04
C LEU A 122 -6.83 15.17 -9.77
N VAL A 123 -5.71 14.87 -9.11
CA VAL A 123 -4.38 14.85 -9.74
C VAL A 123 -3.82 13.45 -9.73
N ASN A 124 -3.25 13.03 -8.60
CA ASN A 124 -2.71 11.69 -8.41
C ASN A 124 -2.74 11.26 -6.94
N SER A 125 -2.72 9.96 -6.69
CA SER A 125 -2.65 9.41 -5.34
C SER A 125 -1.82 8.14 -5.34
N MET A 126 -0.95 8.03 -4.34
CA MET A 126 -0.22 6.80 -4.05
C MET A 126 -0.95 6.07 -2.93
N VAL A 127 -1.34 4.84 -3.20
CA VAL A 127 -2.14 4.02 -2.28
C VAL A 127 -1.43 2.70 -1.98
N TRP A 128 -1.52 2.26 -0.74
CA TRP A 128 -1.32 0.85 -0.42
C TRP A 128 -2.54 0.06 -0.90
N VAL A 129 -2.31 -1.18 -1.34
CA VAL A 129 -3.36 -2.07 -1.85
C VAL A 129 -3.37 -3.38 -1.08
N TYR A 130 -4.50 -3.67 -0.45
CA TYR A 130 -4.87 -5.01 -0.02
C TYR A 130 -5.63 -5.70 -1.15
N MET A 131 -5.30 -6.97 -1.40
CA MET A 131 -6.05 -7.81 -2.32
C MET A 131 -6.40 -9.15 -1.72
N GLU A 132 -7.58 -9.64 -2.08
CA GLU A 132 -8.03 -10.99 -1.78
C GLU A 132 -8.65 -11.61 -3.03
N THR A 133 -8.22 -12.81 -3.39
CA THR A 133 -8.75 -13.53 -4.55
C THR A 133 -8.75 -15.03 -4.37
N THR A 134 -9.76 -15.67 -4.96
CA THR A 134 -9.86 -17.12 -5.13
C THR A 134 -9.34 -17.59 -6.49
N SER A 135 -8.93 -16.68 -7.38
CA SER A 135 -8.40 -17.03 -8.70
C SER A 135 -7.15 -17.90 -8.57
N THR A 136 -7.12 -18.97 -9.36
CA THR A 136 -5.97 -19.87 -9.44
C THR A 136 -4.78 -19.22 -10.15
N ASN A 137 -5.04 -18.36 -11.14
CA ASN A 137 -4.03 -17.63 -11.90
C ASN A 137 -3.43 -16.46 -11.10
N PHE A 138 -4.22 -15.83 -10.22
CA PHE A 138 -3.83 -14.63 -9.48
C PHE A 138 -3.63 -14.85 -7.98
N LYS A 139 -3.66 -16.10 -7.49
CA LYS A 139 -3.51 -16.44 -6.05
C LYS A 139 -2.25 -15.86 -5.39
N ALA A 140 -1.18 -15.62 -6.16
CA ALA A 140 0.06 -15.03 -5.65
C ALA A 140 -0.13 -13.58 -5.14
N LEU A 141 -1.19 -12.88 -5.59
CA LEU A 141 -1.50 -11.53 -5.14
C LEU A 141 -1.94 -11.49 -3.67
N ASN A 142 -2.50 -12.58 -3.13
CA ASN A 142 -2.95 -12.66 -1.73
C ASN A 142 -1.82 -12.46 -0.71
N SER A 143 -0.57 -12.70 -1.09
CA SER A 143 0.59 -12.61 -0.21
C SER A 143 1.60 -11.54 -0.64
N ARG A 144 1.29 -10.71 -1.63
CA ARG A 144 2.21 -9.68 -2.12
C ARG A 144 1.97 -8.36 -1.40
N PHE A 145 3.06 -7.63 -1.15
CA PHE A 145 2.98 -6.22 -0.79
C PHE A 145 2.77 -5.40 -2.06
N LEU A 146 1.67 -4.65 -2.10
CA LEU A 146 1.21 -3.97 -3.29
C LEU A 146 1.00 -2.47 -2.99
N ILE A 147 1.42 -1.65 -3.93
CA ILE A 147 1.08 -0.22 -3.99
C ILE A 147 0.39 0.05 -5.32
N ALA A 148 -0.36 1.13 -5.41
CA ALA A 148 -0.86 1.60 -6.69
C ALA A 148 -0.73 3.11 -6.81
N ASN A 149 -0.53 3.54 -8.05
CA ASN A 149 -0.60 4.93 -8.43
C ASN A 149 -1.91 5.13 -9.20
N MET A 150 -2.77 5.99 -8.68
CA MET A 150 -3.99 6.43 -9.36
C MET A 150 -3.77 7.83 -9.89
N THR A 151 -4.09 8.07 -11.16
CA THR A 151 -4.05 9.39 -11.80
C THR A 151 -5.45 9.70 -12.32
N PHE A 152 -5.96 10.89 -12.01
CA PHE A 152 -7.30 11.32 -12.41
C PHE A 152 -7.26 11.97 -13.80
N SER A 153 -6.90 11.17 -14.80
CA SER A 153 -7.10 11.48 -16.22
C SER A 153 -8.57 11.26 -16.62
N GLU A 154 -8.90 11.48 -17.90
CA GLU A 154 -10.21 11.11 -18.46
C GLU A 154 -10.07 9.97 -19.48
N PRO A 155 -10.35 8.70 -19.10
CA PRO A 155 -10.78 8.21 -17.79
C PRO A 155 -9.62 8.10 -16.76
N PRO A 156 -9.91 8.00 -15.44
CA PRO A 156 -8.88 7.79 -14.44
C PRO A 156 -8.12 6.49 -14.67
N SER A 157 -6.79 6.54 -14.53
CA SER A 157 -5.90 5.39 -14.70
C SER A 157 -5.34 4.90 -13.37
N LEU A 158 -5.22 3.59 -13.25
CA LEU A 158 -4.67 2.88 -12.09
C LEU A 158 -3.50 2.02 -12.54
N GLY A 159 -2.32 2.19 -11.93
CA GLY A 159 -1.19 1.27 -12.06
C GLY A 159 -0.93 0.59 -10.73
N VAL A 160 -0.97 -0.73 -10.69
CA VAL A 160 -0.71 -1.55 -9.50
C VAL A 160 0.69 -2.15 -9.60
N TYR A 161 1.47 -1.99 -8.54
CA TYR A 161 2.84 -2.45 -8.46
C TYR A 161 3.04 -3.40 -7.29
N GLY A 162 3.78 -4.48 -7.52
CA GLY A 162 4.18 -5.43 -6.48
C GLY A 162 5.63 -5.27 -6.09
N LEU A 163 5.93 -5.46 -4.82
CA LEU A 163 7.29 -5.57 -4.33
C LEU A 163 7.98 -6.78 -4.98
N VAL A 164 9.15 -6.56 -5.57
CA VAL A 164 10.00 -7.62 -6.13
C VAL A 164 10.73 -8.28 -4.97
N ASP A 165 10.54 -9.59 -4.79
CA ASP A 165 11.22 -10.36 -3.74
C ASP A 165 12.75 -10.17 -3.85
N GLN A 166 13.33 -9.51 -2.85
CA GLN A 166 14.78 -9.27 -2.77
C GLN A 166 15.54 -10.45 -2.15
N ILE A 167 14.91 -11.61 -1.97
CA ILE A 167 15.53 -12.75 -1.29
C ILE A 167 16.34 -13.57 -2.29
N SER A 168 17.60 -13.15 -2.46
CA SER A 168 18.70 -14.07 -2.76
C SER A 168 19.76 -13.90 -1.66
N LEU A 169 19.62 -14.68 -0.59
CA LEU A 169 20.65 -14.91 0.42
C LEU A 169 21.12 -16.36 0.31
#